data_AF-A0A8H9HYK6-F1
#
_entry.id   AF-A0A8H9HYK6-F1
#
_cell.length_a   1.000
_cell.length_b   1.000
_cell.length_c   1.000
_cell.angle_alpha   90.00
_cell.angle_beta   90.00
_cell.angle_gamma   90.00
#
_symmetry.space_group_name_H-M   'P 1'
#
loop_
_entity.id
_entity.type
_entity.pdbx_description
1 polymer ?
#
loop_
_entity_poly.entity_id
_entity_poly.type
_entity_poly.pdbx_seq_one_letter_code
_entity_poly.pdbx_strand_id
1 'polypeptide(L)'
;MKAMSDLQVLPLVTDGSVSTRTAGDRLELLTALITAPNFDPLFRTDVIKVPRDHPTYGWGCAVSGCQRAQGPARDFCKVHELEWVAAQKAGQSITEFHMAAVPLIPKSRIDPPPCVVCPDAPAWDARQLCYLHGSRWLRHHADVRGRKGMLPVYEEWLAKQVPFPHFGQCKVLPCPEQASSPLGLCHRHITHYERDRKPGGARPAANWARWIVTRNKPVPIEYADRSLFERWCRETGLANRANGQVSLLGLRPLVKAEIKWALFQHGNNPTEGMIWPLVWVQYLIDDCRDQRVDSLADIDQGNCRRLSRLLLFGMLNSLRQVYFTRDDTKEAGFIETDHFGVRFASCHSHIDLTPISELLQR
;
A
#
# COMPACT_ATOMS: atom_id res chain seq x y z
N MET A 1 3.24 -25.17 -18.13
CA MET A 1 3.21 -24.34 -16.89
C MET A 1 2.20 -24.92 -15.88
N LYS A 2 2.39 -26.18 -15.47
CA LYS A 2 1.52 -26.95 -14.57
C LYS A 2 2.11 -27.05 -13.14
N ALA A 3 3.15 -26.27 -12.85
CA ALA A 3 3.97 -26.38 -11.64
C ALA A 3 3.65 -25.33 -10.54
N MET A 4 2.61 -24.50 -10.72
CA MET A 4 2.25 -23.47 -9.73
C MET A 4 1.12 -23.91 -8.76
N SER A 5 0.63 -25.14 -8.90
CA SER A 5 -0.48 -25.68 -8.11
C SER A 5 -0.05 -26.09 -6.70
N ASP A 6 1.24 -26.39 -6.51
CA ASP A 6 1.79 -27.02 -5.30
C ASP A 6 2.84 -26.14 -4.60
N LEU A 7 2.63 -24.82 -4.56
CA LEU A 7 3.36 -23.98 -3.60
C LEU A 7 2.74 -24.22 -2.21
N GLN A 8 3.00 -25.39 -1.64
CA GLN A 8 2.75 -25.65 -0.23
C GLN A 8 3.69 -24.74 0.58
N VAL A 9 3.12 -23.69 1.15
CA VAL A 9 3.72 -23.04 2.30
C VAL A 9 3.71 -24.07 3.43
N LEU A 10 4.87 -24.67 3.70
CA LEU A 10 5.05 -25.50 4.89
C LEU A 10 4.84 -24.61 6.13
N PRO A 11 4.02 -25.05 7.09
CA PRO A 11 3.56 -24.19 8.16
C PRO A 11 4.74 -23.72 9.02
N LEU A 12 4.76 -22.43 9.38
CA LEU A 12 5.66 -21.88 10.40
C LEU A 12 5.40 -22.45 11.81
N VAL A 13 4.42 -23.35 11.93
CA VAL A 13 4.02 -24.08 13.13
C VAL A 13 3.90 -25.53 12.71
N THR A 14 4.90 -26.35 13.02
CA THR A 14 4.76 -27.81 12.94
C THR A 14 3.93 -28.28 14.15
N ASP A 15 3.12 -29.32 13.95
CA ASP A 15 2.29 -29.92 15.00
C ASP A 15 3.12 -30.30 16.22
N GLY A 16 3.00 -29.53 17.31
CA GLY A 16 3.15 -29.92 18.71
C GLY A 16 4.45 -30.56 19.23
N SER A 17 5.37 -31.02 18.38
CA SER A 17 6.55 -31.80 18.79
C SER A 17 7.86 -30.99 18.80
N VAL A 18 7.87 -29.83 18.15
CA VAL A 18 9.04 -28.95 18.07
C VAL A 18 8.77 -27.70 18.90
N SER A 19 9.74 -27.28 19.73
CA SER A 19 9.60 -26.03 20.50
C SER A 19 9.70 -24.80 19.59
N THR A 20 8.68 -24.57 18.77
CA THR A 20 8.62 -23.35 17.95
C THR A 20 8.31 -22.15 18.85
N ARG A 21 8.95 -21.01 18.58
CA ARG A 21 8.69 -19.75 19.29
C ARG A 21 7.20 -19.42 19.30
N THR A 22 6.65 -19.03 20.45
CA THR A 22 5.26 -18.59 20.56
C THR A 22 5.04 -17.28 19.81
N ALA A 23 3.79 -16.88 19.57
CA ALA A 23 3.49 -15.59 18.94
C ALA A 23 4.07 -14.39 19.72
N GLY A 24 4.14 -14.48 21.05
CA GLY A 24 4.80 -13.48 21.91
C GLY A 24 6.30 -13.41 21.66
N ASP A 25 6.97 -14.56 21.67
CA ASP A 25 8.42 -14.66 21.42
C ASP A 25 8.80 -14.16 20.02
N ARG A 26 7.97 -14.46 19.01
CA ARG A 26 8.16 -13.99 17.62
C ARG A 26 8.06 -12.47 17.53
N LEU A 27 7.06 -11.86 18.18
CA LEU A 27 6.89 -10.40 18.19
C LEU A 27 8.05 -9.72 18.91
N GLU A 28 8.48 -10.24 20.05
CA GLU A 28 9.62 -9.70 20.80
C GLU A 28 10.91 -9.76 19.96
N LEU A 29 11.19 -10.90 19.36
CA LEU A 29 12.34 -11.11 18.47
C LEU A 29 12.34 -10.12 17.29
N LEU A 30 11.24 -10.04 16.56
CA LEU A 30 11.16 -9.13 15.41
C LEU A 30 11.23 -7.67 15.84
N THR A 31 10.68 -7.32 17.00
CA THR A 31 10.81 -5.96 17.56
C THR A 31 12.26 -5.63 17.86
N ALA A 32 13.02 -6.54 18.47
CA ALA A 32 14.46 -6.36 18.70
C ALA A 32 15.23 -6.19 17.38
N LEU A 33 14.92 -7.01 16.37
CA LEU A 33 15.55 -6.91 15.05
C LEU A 33 15.21 -5.61 14.30
N ILE A 34 13.96 -5.15 14.36
CA ILE A 34 13.50 -3.91 13.70
C ILE A 34 14.08 -2.65 14.36
N THR A 35 14.28 -2.70 15.68
CA THR A 35 14.87 -1.60 16.44
C THR A 35 16.39 -1.56 16.38
N ALA A 36 17.04 -2.63 15.88
CA ALA A 36 18.48 -2.69 15.72
C ALA A 36 19.03 -1.61 14.76
N PRO A 37 20.26 -1.10 14.98
CA PRO A 37 20.82 -0.01 14.17
C PRO A 37 20.96 -0.33 12.68
N ASN A 38 21.18 -1.60 12.33
CA ASN A 38 21.34 -2.08 10.95
C ASN A 38 20.02 -2.28 10.20
N PHE A 39 18.87 -2.16 10.88
CA PHE A 39 17.58 -2.21 10.23
C PHE A 39 17.29 -0.89 9.51
N ASP A 40 16.91 -0.96 8.23
CA ASP A 40 16.65 0.23 7.42
C ASP A 40 15.48 1.06 8.02
N PRO A 41 15.71 2.34 8.39
CA PRO A 41 14.68 3.22 8.91
C PRO A 41 13.43 3.32 8.02
N LEU A 42 13.56 3.11 6.71
CA LEU A 42 12.46 3.14 5.73
C LEU A 42 11.29 2.24 6.15
N PHE A 43 11.58 1.04 6.66
CA PHE A 43 10.56 0.03 6.97
C PHE A 43 10.08 0.07 8.43
N ARG A 44 10.59 0.98 9.28
CA ARG A 44 10.25 0.98 10.72
C ARG A 44 8.83 1.46 11.00
N THR A 45 8.32 2.41 10.21
CA THR A 45 7.01 3.02 10.45
C THR A 45 5.87 2.15 9.90
N ASP A 46 4.65 2.35 10.40
CA ASP A 46 3.46 1.64 9.89
C ASP A 46 2.96 2.20 8.55
N VAL A 47 3.49 3.34 8.12
CA VAL A 47 3.20 3.95 6.82
C VAL A 47 4.52 4.11 6.08
N ILE A 48 4.90 3.06 5.37
CA ILE A 48 6.17 2.98 4.64
C ILE A 48 6.07 3.87 3.41
N LYS A 49 7.00 4.81 3.26
CA LYS A 49 7.08 5.75 2.14
C LYS A 49 8.34 5.49 1.31
N VAL A 50 8.21 4.64 0.30
CA VAL A 50 9.33 4.24 -0.54
C VAL A 50 9.71 5.34 -1.53
N PRO A 51 10.99 5.72 -1.61
CA PRO A 51 11.50 6.62 -2.64
C PRO A 51 11.15 6.16 -4.06
N ARG A 52 10.96 7.11 -4.97
CA ARG A 52 10.54 6.84 -6.35
C ARG A 52 11.49 5.88 -7.07
N ASP A 53 12.77 6.05 -6.83
CA ASP A 53 13.94 5.42 -7.43
C ASP A 53 14.60 4.39 -6.52
N HIS A 54 13.90 3.92 -5.48
CA HIS A 54 14.41 2.88 -4.60
C HIS A 54 14.85 1.66 -5.43
N PRO A 55 16.04 1.08 -5.19
CA PRO A 55 16.61 0.03 -6.04
C PRO A 55 15.71 -1.21 -6.18
N THR A 56 15.10 -1.66 -5.06
CA THR A 56 14.21 -2.85 -5.05
C THR A 56 12.72 -2.53 -5.21
N TYR A 57 12.25 -1.47 -4.55
CA TYR A 57 10.83 -1.11 -4.46
C TYR A 57 10.47 0.17 -5.23
N GLY A 58 11.34 0.60 -6.14
CA GLY A 58 11.12 1.73 -7.01
C GLY A 58 9.76 1.61 -7.70
N TRP A 59 9.10 2.74 -7.87
CA TRP A 59 7.76 2.78 -8.44
C TRP A 59 7.62 3.86 -9.51
N GLY A 60 8.69 4.61 -9.80
CA GLY A 60 8.73 5.55 -10.90
C GLY A 60 8.96 4.87 -12.25
N CYS A 61 8.45 5.47 -13.33
CA CYS A 61 8.79 5.07 -14.70
C CYS A 61 10.31 5.16 -14.95
N ALA A 62 10.86 4.18 -15.66
CA ALA A 62 12.27 4.12 -16.05
C ALA A 62 12.68 5.13 -17.14
N VAL A 63 11.73 5.74 -17.85
CA VAL A 63 12.05 6.84 -18.78
C VAL A 63 12.61 8.03 -18.00
N SER A 64 13.80 8.50 -18.40
CA SER A 64 14.50 9.60 -17.75
C SER A 64 13.62 10.85 -17.69
N GLY A 65 13.55 11.48 -16.52
CA GLY A 65 12.72 12.67 -16.27
C GLY A 65 11.21 12.42 -16.23
N CYS A 66 10.71 11.22 -16.54
CA CYS A 66 9.29 10.92 -16.44
C CYS A 66 8.86 10.92 -14.98
N GLN A 67 7.78 11.60 -14.63
CA GLN A 67 7.32 11.71 -13.24
C GLN A 67 6.10 10.83 -12.95
N ARG A 68 5.73 9.94 -13.88
CA ARG A 68 4.64 8.99 -13.70
C ARG A 68 5.12 7.72 -13.01
N ALA A 69 4.20 7.06 -12.32
CA ALA A 69 4.44 5.75 -11.73
C ALA A 69 4.47 4.64 -12.79
N GLN A 70 5.29 3.64 -12.57
CA GLN A 70 5.35 2.43 -13.37
C GLN A 70 4.15 1.51 -13.12
N GLY A 71 3.86 0.64 -14.08
CA GLY A 71 2.92 -0.45 -13.87
C GLY A 71 3.46 -1.49 -12.88
N PRO A 72 2.61 -2.29 -12.24
CA PRO A 72 3.07 -3.35 -11.35
C PRO A 72 3.89 -4.38 -12.14
N ALA A 73 5.11 -4.67 -11.68
CA ALA A 73 6.06 -5.55 -12.37
C ALA A 73 6.36 -5.12 -13.82
N ARG A 74 6.41 -3.80 -14.06
CA ARG A 74 6.81 -3.17 -15.32
C ARG A 74 7.82 -2.07 -15.00
N ASP A 75 8.68 -1.78 -15.95
CA ASP A 75 9.65 -0.68 -15.84
C ASP A 75 9.04 0.67 -16.25
N PHE A 76 7.91 0.64 -16.97
CA PHE A 76 7.32 1.82 -17.59
C PHE A 76 5.95 2.18 -17.02
N CYS A 77 5.62 3.47 -17.09
CA CYS A 77 4.25 3.92 -16.90
C CYS A 77 3.37 3.39 -18.05
N LYS A 78 2.05 3.36 -17.85
CA LYS A 78 1.13 2.79 -18.86
C LYS A 78 1.28 3.39 -20.28
N VAL A 79 1.66 4.66 -20.39
CA VAL A 79 1.87 5.30 -21.70
C VAL A 79 3.18 4.83 -22.32
N HIS A 80 4.30 4.95 -21.59
CA HIS A 80 5.60 4.49 -22.06
C HIS A 80 5.65 2.99 -22.32
N GLU A 81 4.87 2.17 -21.60
CA GLU A 81 4.73 0.75 -21.88
C GLU A 81 4.11 0.50 -23.26
N LEU A 82 3.09 1.27 -23.64
CA LEU A 82 2.46 1.14 -24.96
C LEU A 82 3.39 1.64 -26.07
N GLU A 83 4.10 2.73 -25.82
CA GLU A 83 5.10 3.27 -26.76
C GLU A 83 6.26 2.31 -26.94
N TRP A 84 6.77 1.70 -25.86
CA TRP A 84 7.83 0.70 -25.91
C TRP A 84 7.41 -0.54 -26.69
N VAL A 85 6.20 -1.08 -26.43
CA VAL A 85 5.68 -2.23 -27.18
C VAL A 85 5.57 -1.91 -28.68
N ALA A 86 5.21 -0.68 -29.05
CA ALA A 86 5.18 -0.25 -30.45
C ALA A 86 6.58 -0.12 -31.05
N ALA A 87 7.50 0.52 -30.34
CA ALA A 87 8.91 0.67 -30.72
C ALA A 87 9.60 -0.68 -30.94
N GLN A 88 9.41 -1.61 -30.00
CA GLN A 88 9.94 -2.96 -30.07
C GLN A 88 9.41 -3.71 -31.31
N LYS A 89 8.10 -3.60 -31.61
CA LYS A 89 7.52 -4.19 -32.82
C LYS A 89 8.08 -3.60 -34.11
N ALA A 90 8.52 -2.34 -34.08
CA ALA A 90 9.18 -1.67 -35.18
C ALA A 90 10.70 -1.97 -35.26
N GLY A 91 11.22 -2.84 -34.39
CA GLY A 91 12.63 -3.23 -34.36
C GLY A 91 13.56 -2.24 -33.66
N GLN A 92 13.03 -1.25 -32.94
CA GLN A 92 13.85 -0.31 -32.17
C GLN A 92 14.44 -0.98 -30.93
N SER A 93 15.69 -0.65 -30.62
CA SER A 93 16.35 -1.06 -29.39
C SER A 93 15.83 -0.28 -28.18
N ILE A 94 16.01 -0.85 -26.99
CA ILE A 94 15.64 -0.20 -25.72
C ILE A 94 16.37 1.13 -25.52
N THR A 95 17.64 1.21 -25.93
CA THR A 95 18.46 2.42 -25.86
C THR A 95 17.92 3.52 -26.75
N GLU A 96 17.56 3.21 -28.00
CA GLU A 96 16.94 4.17 -28.92
C GLU A 96 15.62 4.68 -28.38
N PHE A 97 14.80 3.79 -27.80
CA PHE A 97 13.56 4.19 -27.14
C PHE A 97 13.82 5.14 -25.98
N HIS A 98 14.78 4.85 -25.08
CA HIS A 98 15.10 5.73 -23.96
C HIS A 98 15.59 7.12 -24.40
N MET A 99 16.33 7.21 -25.50
CA MET A 99 16.78 8.48 -26.06
C MET A 99 15.64 9.29 -26.69
N ALA A 100 14.65 8.63 -27.29
CA ALA A 100 13.54 9.27 -27.97
C ALA A 100 12.31 9.54 -27.07
N ALA A 101 12.15 8.80 -25.97
CA ALA A 101 10.97 8.84 -25.13
C ALA A 101 10.81 10.20 -24.43
N VAL A 102 9.62 10.81 -24.60
CA VAL A 102 9.31 12.11 -23.98
C VAL A 102 8.84 11.90 -22.54
N PRO A 103 9.44 12.58 -21.54
CA PRO A 103 9.02 12.46 -20.15
C PRO A 103 7.62 13.04 -19.95
N LEU A 104 6.85 12.41 -19.06
CA LEU A 104 5.47 12.80 -18.78
C LEU A 104 5.33 13.33 -17.35
N ILE A 105 4.56 14.40 -17.19
CA ILE A 105 4.19 14.93 -15.88
C ILE A 105 3.21 14.00 -15.15
N PRO A 106 3.15 14.06 -13.80
CA PRO A 106 2.26 13.21 -13.00
C PRO A 106 0.79 13.46 -13.34
N LYS A 107 -0.03 12.40 -13.38
CA LYS A 107 -1.50 12.54 -13.44
C LYS A 107 -2.10 12.96 -12.09
N SER A 108 -1.44 12.59 -11.00
CA SER A 108 -1.78 12.94 -9.63
C SER A 108 -0.51 13.33 -8.90
N ARG A 109 -0.56 14.39 -8.08
CA ARG A 109 0.57 14.79 -7.26
C ARG A 109 0.84 13.70 -6.21
N ILE A 110 2.10 13.26 -6.14
CA ILE A 110 2.59 12.21 -5.23
C ILE A 110 2.70 12.78 -3.81
N ASP A 111 3.29 13.96 -3.72
CA ASP A 111 3.32 14.81 -2.53
C ASP A 111 2.70 16.16 -2.89
N PRO A 112 1.39 16.33 -2.68
CA PRO A 112 0.71 17.56 -3.02
C PRO A 112 1.16 18.71 -2.08
N PRO A 113 1.50 19.89 -2.63
CA PRO A 113 1.76 21.05 -1.78
C PRO A 113 0.49 21.43 -1.00
N PRO A 114 0.60 22.26 0.04
CA PRO A 114 -0.55 22.86 0.69
C PRO A 114 -1.49 23.57 -0.29
N CYS A 115 -2.76 23.65 0.08
CA CYS A 115 -3.72 24.50 -0.61
C CYS A 115 -3.34 25.97 -0.43
N VAL A 116 -3.43 26.76 -1.50
CA VAL A 116 -3.17 28.21 -1.46
C VAL A 116 -4.08 28.98 -0.48
N VAL A 117 -5.23 28.40 -0.09
CA VAL A 117 -6.14 28.97 0.92
C VAL A 117 -6.07 28.24 2.27
N CYS A 118 -5.77 26.94 2.29
CA CYS A 118 -5.72 26.11 3.50
C CYS A 118 -4.30 25.56 3.69
N PRO A 119 -3.44 26.18 4.52
CA PRO A 119 -2.07 25.72 4.74
C PRO A 119 -1.97 24.28 5.24
N ASP A 120 -2.96 23.85 6.03
CA ASP A 120 -2.97 22.51 6.64
C ASP A 120 -3.67 21.45 5.76
N ALA A 121 -4.13 21.78 4.55
CA ALA A 121 -4.83 20.85 3.69
C ALA A 121 -4.07 20.61 2.38
N PRO A 122 -3.84 19.35 1.98
CA PRO A 122 -3.14 19.05 0.73
C PRO A 122 -3.94 19.53 -0.48
N ALA A 123 -3.23 20.06 -1.48
CA ALA A 123 -3.79 20.35 -2.78
C ALA A 123 -4.28 19.07 -3.48
N TRP A 124 -5.46 19.15 -4.06
CA TRP A 124 -6.07 18.04 -4.80
C TRP A 124 -5.85 18.17 -6.31
N ASP A 125 -5.73 19.40 -6.82
CA ASP A 125 -5.64 19.67 -8.26
C ASP A 125 -4.42 20.53 -8.66
N ALA A 126 -4.30 20.78 -9.97
CA ALA A 126 -3.20 21.55 -10.54
C ALA A 126 -3.18 23.02 -10.06
N ARG A 127 -4.34 23.57 -9.66
CA ARG A 127 -4.52 24.95 -9.18
C ARG A 127 -4.11 25.13 -7.72
N GLN A 128 -3.51 24.09 -7.11
CA GLN A 128 -3.12 24.09 -5.70
C GLN A 128 -4.31 24.37 -4.76
N LEU A 129 -5.51 23.88 -5.09
CA LEU A 129 -6.67 23.97 -4.22
C LEU A 129 -6.89 22.64 -3.49
N CYS A 130 -7.29 22.69 -2.22
CA CYS A 130 -7.77 21.51 -1.50
C CYS A 130 -9.06 20.99 -2.16
N TYR A 131 -9.45 19.76 -1.84
CA TYR A 131 -10.66 19.15 -2.40
C TYR A 131 -11.92 20.02 -2.27
N LEU A 132 -12.12 20.70 -1.13
CA LEU A 132 -13.30 21.55 -0.90
C LEU A 132 -13.26 22.83 -1.74
N HIS A 133 -12.12 23.52 -1.80
CA HIS A 133 -11.96 24.72 -2.62
C HIS A 133 -12.03 24.39 -4.11
N GLY A 134 -11.39 23.30 -4.55
CA GLY A 134 -11.53 22.81 -5.92
C GLY A 134 -12.99 22.49 -6.29
N SER A 135 -13.73 21.83 -5.38
CA SER A 135 -15.16 21.57 -5.57
C SER A 135 -16.02 22.84 -5.57
N ARG A 136 -15.65 23.87 -4.80
CA ARG A 136 -16.32 25.19 -4.81
C ARG A 136 -16.04 25.93 -6.11
N TRP A 137 -14.81 25.91 -6.59
CA TRP A 137 -14.43 26.53 -7.86
C TRP A 137 -15.17 25.90 -9.04
N LEU A 138 -15.22 24.56 -9.11
CA LEU A 138 -15.95 23.86 -10.18
C LEU A 138 -17.44 24.23 -10.21
N ARG A 139 -18.08 24.34 -9.05
CA ARG A 139 -19.49 24.79 -8.95
C ARG A 139 -19.67 26.25 -9.35
N HIS A 140 -18.79 27.14 -8.89
CA HIS A 140 -18.82 28.55 -9.27
C HIS A 140 -18.65 28.71 -10.78
N HIS A 141 -17.69 27.98 -11.36
CA HIS A 141 -17.43 28.00 -12.79
C HIS A 141 -18.63 27.54 -13.61
N ALA A 142 -19.29 26.46 -13.19
CA ALA A 142 -20.52 25.99 -13.84
C ALA A 142 -21.66 27.03 -13.74
N ASP A 143 -21.85 27.64 -12.58
CA ASP A 143 -22.90 28.65 -12.34
C ASP A 143 -22.71 29.92 -13.18
N VAL A 144 -21.49 30.48 -13.21
CA VAL A 144 -21.19 31.69 -13.98
C VAL A 144 -21.31 31.45 -15.48
N ARG A 145 -20.79 30.32 -15.97
CA ARG A 145 -20.90 29.94 -17.39
C ARG A 145 -22.37 29.79 -17.80
N GLY A 146 -23.19 29.16 -16.95
CA GLY A 146 -24.61 28.94 -17.23
C GLY A 146 -25.49 30.19 -17.15
N ARG A 147 -25.19 31.13 -16.23
CA ARG A 147 -26.02 32.34 -16.02
C ARG A 147 -25.60 33.55 -16.82
N LYS A 148 -24.32 33.67 -17.18
CA LYS A 148 -23.76 34.91 -17.73
C LYS A 148 -23.07 34.74 -19.09
N GLY A 149 -22.87 33.51 -19.57
CA GLY A 149 -22.02 33.26 -20.74
C GLY A 149 -20.57 33.75 -20.58
N MET A 150 -20.20 34.19 -19.38
CA MET A 150 -18.89 34.74 -19.03
C MET A 150 -17.99 33.63 -18.48
N LEU A 151 -16.68 33.80 -18.67
CA LEU A 151 -15.68 32.98 -18.00
C LEU A 151 -15.40 33.57 -16.61
N PRO A 152 -15.47 32.77 -15.53
CA PRO A 152 -15.12 33.25 -14.20
C PRO A 152 -13.63 33.58 -14.12
N VAL A 153 -13.30 34.70 -13.47
CA VAL A 153 -11.90 35.09 -13.19
C VAL A 153 -11.42 34.36 -11.93
N TYR A 154 -10.33 33.60 -12.04
CA TYR A 154 -9.84 32.74 -10.97
C TYR A 154 -9.35 33.54 -9.76
N GLU A 155 -8.62 34.62 -10.01
CA GLU A 155 -8.00 35.49 -9.00
C GLU A 155 -9.07 36.21 -8.18
N GLU A 156 -10.13 36.71 -8.82
CA GLU A 156 -11.25 37.36 -8.14
C GLU A 156 -12.04 36.40 -7.25
N TRP A 157 -12.18 35.14 -7.69
CA TRP A 157 -12.79 34.11 -6.86
C TRP A 157 -11.90 33.74 -5.68
N LEU A 158 -10.59 33.58 -5.94
CA LEU A 158 -9.59 33.18 -4.95
C LEU A 158 -9.50 34.21 -3.81
N ALA A 159 -9.49 35.50 -4.13
CA ALA A 159 -9.43 36.61 -3.16
C ALA A 159 -10.61 36.63 -2.17
N LYS A 160 -11.73 35.97 -2.51
CA LYS A 160 -12.94 35.88 -1.65
C LYS A 160 -12.97 34.59 -0.81
N GLN A 161 -11.98 33.70 -0.98
CA GLN A 161 -11.95 32.45 -0.25
C GLN A 161 -11.36 32.64 1.14
N VAL A 162 -11.78 31.75 2.03
CA VAL A 162 -11.34 31.69 3.42
C VAL A 162 -10.95 30.25 3.75
N PRO A 163 -9.97 30.06 4.66
CA PRO A 163 -9.52 28.75 5.07
C PRO A 163 -10.65 27.96 5.73
N PHE A 164 -10.69 26.66 5.43
CA PHE A 164 -11.40 25.69 6.24
C PHE A 164 -10.52 25.21 7.39
N PRO A 165 -11.11 24.83 8.53
CA PRO A 165 -10.35 24.19 9.60
C PRO A 165 -9.86 22.81 9.18
N HIS A 166 -8.87 22.31 9.93
CA HIS A 166 -8.38 20.95 9.80
C HIS A 166 -9.46 19.94 10.25
N PHE A 167 -9.64 18.86 9.50
CA PHE A 167 -10.67 17.83 9.76
C PHE A 167 -10.11 16.54 10.38
N GLY A 168 -8.83 16.50 10.72
CA GLY A 168 -8.16 15.33 11.27
C GLY A 168 -7.75 14.33 10.19
N GLN A 169 -7.47 13.09 10.62
CA GLN A 169 -7.15 11.98 9.73
C GLN A 169 -8.41 11.33 9.15
N CYS A 170 -8.25 10.63 8.03
CA CYS A 170 -9.29 9.80 7.46
C CYS A 170 -9.71 8.71 8.46
N LYS A 171 -11.02 8.54 8.64
CA LYS A 171 -11.62 7.52 9.52
C LYS A 171 -11.49 6.10 8.98
N VAL A 172 -11.16 5.96 7.69
CA VAL A 172 -10.94 4.64 7.10
C VAL A 172 -9.65 4.06 7.69
N LEU A 173 -9.77 2.96 8.40
CA LEU A 173 -8.72 2.40 9.27
C LEU A 173 -7.35 2.27 8.59
N PRO A 174 -7.22 1.74 7.35
CA PRO A 174 -5.92 1.65 6.69
C PRO A 174 -5.38 2.98 6.15
N CYS A 175 -6.16 4.06 6.14
CA CYS A 175 -5.83 5.27 5.40
C CYS A 175 -4.95 6.23 6.21
N PRO A 176 -3.72 6.54 5.76
CA PRO A 176 -2.84 7.48 6.45
C PRO A 176 -3.11 8.95 6.10
N GLU A 177 -4.18 9.23 5.34
CA GLU A 177 -4.40 10.51 4.71
C GLU A 177 -5.27 11.42 5.55
N GLN A 178 -5.05 12.72 5.41
CA GLN A 178 -5.89 13.71 6.06
C GLN A 178 -7.31 13.71 5.49
N ALA A 179 -8.30 13.88 6.36
CA ALA A 179 -9.67 14.06 5.99
C ALA A 179 -9.84 15.35 5.18
N SER A 180 -10.52 15.24 4.04
CA SER A 180 -10.77 16.37 3.14
C SER A 180 -12.14 17.00 3.37
N SER A 181 -12.90 16.51 4.35
CA SER A 181 -14.25 17.00 4.68
C SER A 181 -14.60 16.72 6.15
N PRO A 182 -15.62 17.38 6.72
CA PRO A 182 -16.09 17.12 8.08
C PRO A 182 -16.58 15.70 8.33
N LEU A 183 -16.88 14.94 7.27
CA LEU A 183 -17.24 13.52 7.38
C LEU A 183 -16.09 12.69 7.97
N GLY A 184 -14.87 13.23 7.97
CA GLY A 184 -13.67 12.53 8.39
C GLY A 184 -13.13 11.60 7.31
N LEU A 185 -13.44 11.84 6.04
CA LEU A 185 -12.95 11.03 4.92
C LEU A 185 -12.01 11.85 4.03
N CYS A 186 -10.92 11.23 3.56
CA CYS A 186 -10.09 11.82 2.50
C CYS A 186 -10.88 11.86 1.17
N HIS A 187 -10.50 12.72 0.22
CA HIS A 187 -11.23 12.87 -1.05
C HIS A 187 -11.45 11.55 -1.81
N ARG A 188 -10.51 10.60 -1.75
CA ARG A 188 -10.66 9.30 -2.40
C ARG A 188 -11.69 8.41 -1.72
N HIS A 189 -11.67 8.39 -0.39
CA HIS A 189 -12.68 7.67 0.38
C HIS A 189 -14.05 8.34 0.32
N ILE A 190 -14.13 9.65 0.10
CA ILE A 190 -15.40 10.30 -0.27
C ILE A 190 -15.92 9.72 -1.60
N THR A 191 -15.06 9.62 -2.63
CA THR A 191 -15.48 9.03 -3.91
C THR A 191 -15.89 7.55 -3.78
N HIS A 192 -15.18 6.75 -2.98
CA HIS A 192 -15.58 5.37 -2.69
C HIS A 192 -16.90 5.31 -1.94
N TYR A 193 -17.08 6.16 -0.92
CA TYR A 193 -18.30 6.23 -0.13
C TYR A 193 -19.53 6.54 -1.00
N GLU A 194 -19.40 7.48 -1.95
CA GLU A 194 -20.43 7.79 -2.94
C GLU A 194 -20.70 6.59 -3.87
N ARG A 195 -19.64 5.94 -4.39
CA ARG A 195 -19.76 4.76 -5.26
C ARG A 195 -20.46 3.60 -4.58
N ASP A 196 -20.19 3.40 -3.29
CA ASP A 196 -20.76 2.33 -2.48
C ASP A 196 -22.16 2.71 -1.94
N ARG A 197 -22.78 3.75 -2.51
CA ARG A 197 -24.14 4.24 -2.20
C ARG A 197 -24.33 4.71 -0.75
N LYS A 198 -23.28 5.29 -0.16
CA LYS A 198 -23.30 5.94 1.16
C LYS A 198 -23.80 5.03 2.29
N PRO A 199 -23.07 3.95 2.63
CA PRO A 199 -23.44 3.10 3.77
C PRO A 199 -23.62 3.91 5.04
N GLY A 200 -24.76 3.74 5.72
CA GLY A 200 -25.12 4.50 6.92
C GLY A 200 -25.60 5.94 6.69
N GLY A 201 -25.65 6.42 5.45
CA GLY A 201 -26.22 7.72 5.09
C GLY A 201 -25.54 8.92 5.75
N ALA A 202 -24.28 8.77 6.15
CA ALA A 202 -23.51 9.79 6.85
C ALA A 202 -23.28 11.00 5.96
N ARG A 203 -23.78 12.16 6.37
CA ARG A 203 -23.63 13.41 5.63
C ARG A 203 -23.50 14.60 6.58
N PRO A 204 -22.67 15.59 6.26
CA PRO A 204 -22.67 16.83 7.03
C PRO A 204 -24.01 17.56 6.85
N ALA A 205 -24.42 18.30 7.88
CA ALA A 205 -25.63 19.12 7.84
C ALA A 205 -25.65 20.08 6.63
N ALA A 206 -26.84 20.41 6.13
CA ALA A 206 -26.97 21.36 5.03
C ALA A 206 -26.27 22.70 5.35
N ASN A 207 -25.64 23.32 4.35
CA ASN A 207 -24.93 24.60 4.48
C ASN A 207 -23.77 24.62 5.52
N TRP A 208 -23.29 23.46 5.98
CA TRP A 208 -22.19 23.36 6.95
C TRP A 208 -20.96 24.20 6.57
N ALA A 209 -20.62 24.25 5.28
CA ALA A 209 -19.43 24.92 4.79
C ALA A 209 -19.50 26.45 4.98
N ARG A 210 -20.70 27.02 5.07
CA ARG A 210 -20.91 28.44 5.43
C ARG A 210 -20.86 28.63 6.94
N TRP A 211 -21.46 27.70 7.68
CA TRP A 211 -21.54 27.76 9.13
C TRP A 211 -20.17 27.62 9.81
N ILE A 212 -19.33 26.69 9.34
CA ILE A 212 -17.99 26.48 9.89
C ILE A 212 -17.08 27.71 9.68
N VAL A 213 -17.18 28.33 8.51
CA VAL A 213 -16.44 29.54 8.15
C VAL A 213 -16.88 30.74 8.97
N THR A 214 -18.18 30.88 9.22
CA THR A 214 -18.73 32.09 9.88
C THR A 214 -18.80 32.00 11.40
N ARG A 215 -18.84 30.78 11.97
CA ARG A 215 -19.09 30.58 13.40
C ARG A 215 -18.05 29.70 14.11
N ASN A 216 -17.10 29.14 13.38
CA ASN A 216 -16.06 28.24 13.90
C ASN A 216 -16.61 27.12 14.82
N LYS A 217 -17.77 26.55 14.46
CA LYS A 217 -18.44 25.50 15.24
C LYS A 217 -18.23 24.10 14.65
N PRO A 218 -18.20 23.04 15.48
CA PRO A 218 -18.07 21.66 15.02
C PRO A 218 -19.27 21.27 14.15
N VAL A 219 -19.02 20.84 12.91
CA VAL A 219 -20.09 20.49 11.94
C VAL A 219 -20.85 19.24 12.41
N PRO A 220 -22.17 19.32 12.66
CA PRO A 220 -22.98 18.15 12.93
C PRO A 220 -22.99 17.22 11.72
N ILE A 221 -22.78 15.93 11.96
CA ILE A 221 -22.93 14.87 10.97
C ILE A 221 -24.23 14.15 11.26
N GLU A 222 -25.09 14.08 10.25
CA GLU A 222 -26.33 13.33 10.29
C GLU A 222 -26.06 11.91 9.77
N TYR A 223 -26.64 10.92 10.44
CA TYR A 223 -26.52 9.51 10.11
C TYR A 223 -27.91 8.91 9.92
N ALA A 224 -28.08 8.08 8.89
CA ALA A 224 -29.24 7.18 8.81
C ALA A 224 -29.01 5.93 9.67
N ASP A 225 -27.78 5.40 9.62
CA ASP A 225 -27.28 4.33 10.48
C ASP A 225 -25.80 4.56 10.76
N ARG A 226 -25.48 4.98 11.98
CA ARG A 226 -24.10 5.27 12.38
C ARG A 226 -23.23 4.02 12.40
N SER A 227 -23.77 2.89 12.85
CA SER A 227 -23.03 1.62 12.97
C SER A 227 -22.63 1.10 11.60
N LEU A 228 -23.49 1.26 10.59
CA LEU A 228 -23.18 0.88 9.22
C LEU A 228 -22.07 1.75 8.61
N PHE A 229 -22.07 3.06 8.86
CA PHE A 229 -20.99 3.95 8.42
C PHE A 229 -19.66 3.60 9.09
N GLU A 230 -19.66 3.38 10.40
CA GLU A 230 -18.46 3.02 11.15
C GLU A 230 -17.91 1.64 10.74
N ARG A 231 -18.80 0.68 10.45
CA ARG A 231 -18.42 -0.62 9.89
C ARG A 231 -17.77 -0.44 8.52
N TRP A 232 -18.39 0.33 7.63
CA TRP A 232 -17.80 0.63 6.32
C TRP A 232 -16.42 1.29 6.45
N CYS A 233 -16.21 2.21 7.40
CA CYS A 233 -14.89 2.81 7.64
C CYS A 233 -13.84 1.78 8.10
N ARG A 234 -14.23 0.74 8.86
CA ARG A 234 -13.30 -0.31 9.31
C ARG A 234 -12.96 -1.31 8.21
N GLU A 235 -13.93 -1.66 7.38
CA GLU A 235 -13.83 -2.73 6.38
C GLU A 235 -13.38 -2.22 5.00
N THR A 236 -13.53 -0.92 4.73
CA THR A 236 -13.06 -0.36 3.46
C THR A 236 -11.55 -0.35 3.39
N GLY A 237 -11.01 -1.00 2.36
CA GLY A 237 -9.57 -1.04 2.10
C GLY A 237 -8.95 0.32 1.76
N LEU A 238 -7.63 0.31 1.58
CA LEU A 238 -6.89 1.49 1.17
C LEU A 238 -7.33 1.93 -0.24
N ALA A 239 -7.47 3.25 -0.45
CA ALA A 239 -7.64 3.80 -1.78
C ALA A 239 -6.28 3.79 -2.51
N ASN A 240 -5.90 2.62 -3.04
CA ASN A 240 -4.57 2.32 -3.60
C ASN A 240 -3.99 3.46 -4.46
N ARG A 241 -2.71 3.75 -4.21
CA ARG A 241 -1.95 4.82 -4.86
C ARG A 241 -0.69 4.25 -5.50
N ALA A 242 -0.33 4.81 -6.64
CA ALA A 242 0.98 4.62 -7.22
C ALA A 242 1.87 5.81 -6.80
N ASN A 243 2.16 5.90 -5.50
CA ASN A 243 2.92 7.01 -4.89
C ASN A 243 3.98 6.53 -3.88
N GLY A 244 4.35 5.25 -3.93
CA GLY A 244 5.36 4.67 -3.04
C GLY A 244 4.89 4.37 -1.62
N GLN A 245 3.60 4.57 -1.29
CA GLN A 245 3.11 4.33 0.07
C GLN A 245 2.53 2.93 0.24
N VAL A 246 2.93 2.28 1.34
CA VAL A 246 2.33 1.05 1.86
C VAL A 246 1.86 1.32 3.28
N SER A 247 0.62 0.99 3.58
CA SER A 247 0.00 1.22 4.88
C SER A 247 -0.27 -0.09 5.60
N LEU A 248 0.42 -0.29 6.72
CA LEU A 248 0.24 -1.38 7.67
C LEU A 248 -0.80 -1.05 8.74
N LEU A 249 -1.44 0.13 8.68
CA LEU A 249 -2.47 0.54 9.63
C LEU A 249 -3.63 -0.47 9.65
N GLY A 250 -4.17 -0.71 10.85
CA GLY A 250 -5.24 -1.68 11.09
C GLY A 250 -4.81 -3.14 11.18
N LEU A 251 -3.53 -3.47 10.93
CA LEU A 251 -2.99 -4.80 11.19
C LEU A 251 -2.62 -5.00 12.67
N ARG A 252 -2.58 -6.26 13.11
CA ARG A 252 -2.10 -6.65 14.44
C ARG A 252 -0.56 -6.54 14.54
N PRO A 253 0.02 -6.37 15.74
CA PRO A 253 1.45 -6.07 15.88
C PRO A 253 2.40 -7.10 15.25
N LEU A 254 2.14 -8.40 15.38
CA LEU A 254 3.01 -9.45 14.87
C LEU A 254 3.09 -9.45 13.34
N VAL A 255 1.95 -9.55 12.65
CA VAL A 255 1.92 -9.47 11.18
C VAL A 255 2.53 -8.17 10.63
N LYS A 256 2.42 -7.04 11.36
CA LYS A 256 3.16 -5.81 10.98
C LYS A 256 4.67 -6.02 11.02
N ALA A 257 5.17 -6.58 12.12
CA ALA A 257 6.60 -6.81 12.30
C ALA A 257 7.12 -7.80 11.25
N GLU A 258 6.36 -8.84 10.95
CA GLU A 258 6.66 -9.84 9.92
C GLU A 258 6.81 -9.23 8.54
N ILE A 259 5.85 -8.40 8.13
CA ILE A 259 5.89 -7.72 6.83
C ILE A 259 7.07 -6.74 6.76
N LYS A 260 7.33 -5.96 7.83
CA LYS A 260 8.47 -5.04 7.88
C LYS A 260 9.80 -5.77 7.73
N TRP A 261 9.96 -6.89 8.45
CA TRP A 261 11.15 -7.72 8.36
C TRP A 261 11.35 -8.31 6.97
N ALA A 262 10.29 -8.90 6.40
CA ALA A 262 10.38 -9.51 5.09
C ALA A 262 10.69 -8.48 3.97
N LEU A 263 10.14 -7.26 4.07
CA LEU A 263 10.47 -6.17 3.15
C LEU A 263 11.94 -5.74 3.29
N PHE A 264 12.45 -5.61 4.52
CA PHE A 264 13.86 -5.30 4.75
C PHE A 264 14.79 -6.37 4.16
N GLN A 265 14.51 -7.65 4.40
CA GLN A 265 15.34 -8.75 3.90
C GLN A 265 15.33 -8.83 2.37
N HIS A 266 14.16 -8.76 1.75
CA HIS A 266 14.04 -8.73 0.31
C HIS A 266 14.68 -7.48 -0.31
N GLY A 267 14.62 -6.33 0.38
CA GLY A 267 15.31 -5.10 -0.01
C GLY A 267 16.82 -5.26 -0.13
N ASN A 268 17.45 -5.94 0.83
CA ASN A 268 18.90 -6.15 0.88
C ASN A 268 19.39 -7.31 -0.01
N ASN A 269 18.59 -8.37 -0.13
CA ASN A 269 18.94 -9.58 -0.86
C ASN A 269 17.82 -9.94 -1.86
N PRO A 270 17.59 -9.11 -2.89
CA PRO A 270 16.54 -9.38 -3.85
C PRO A 270 16.84 -10.68 -4.60
N THR A 271 15.93 -11.64 -4.52
CA THR A 271 16.03 -12.87 -5.30
C THR A 271 15.71 -12.58 -6.75
N GLU A 272 16.59 -12.98 -7.67
CA GLU A 272 16.39 -12.78 -9.10
C GLU A 272 15.03 -13.34 -9.56
N GLY A 273 14.29 -12.54 -10.33
CA GLY A 273 12.95 -12.91 -10.83
C GLY A 273 11.80 -12.78 -9.82
N MET A 274 12.06 -12.55 -8.53
CA MET A 274 11.02 -12.35 -7.52
C MET A 274 10.81 -10.86 -7.25
N ILE A 275 9.96 -10.21 -8.04
CA ILE A 275 9.66 -8.78 -7.89
C ILE A 275 8.47 -8.61 -6.95
N TRP A 276 8.58 -7.69 -5.97
CA TRP A 276 7.50 -7.34 -5.04
C TRP A 276 7.02 -5.89 -5.25
N PRO A 277 6.21 -5.62 -6.30
CA PRO A 277 5.63 -4.30 -6.49
C PRO A 277 4.82 -3.87 -5.27
N LEU A 278 4.96 -2.61 -4.86
CA LEU A 278 4.30 -2.09 -3.64
C LEU A 278 2.78 -2.25 -3.65
N VAL A 279 2.14 -2.22 -4.82
CA VAL A 279 0.70 -2.47 -4.92
C VAL A 279 0.34 -3.92 -4.58
N TRP A 280 1.20 -4.89 -4.90
CA TRP A 280 0.98 -6.30 -4.55
C TRP A 280 1.25 -6.52 -3.06
N VAL A 281 2.25 -5.85 -2.49
CA VAL A 281 2.48 -5.81 -1.04
C VAL A 281 1.23 -5.29 -0.32
N GLN A 282 0.65 -4.17 -0.80
CA GLN A 282 -0.57 -3.61 -0.24
C GLN A 282 -1.77 -4.58 -0.37
N TYR A 283 -1.87 -5.33 -1.47
CA TYR A 283 -2.92 -6.35 -1.62
C TYR A 283 -2.80 -7.47 -0.57
N LEU A 284 -1.58 -7.97 -0.31
CA LEU A 284 -1.37 -8.96 0.76
C LEU A 284 -1.74 -8.38 2.13
N ILE A 285 -1.36 -7.13 2.41
CA ILE A 285 -1.72 -6.43 3.64
C ILE A 285 -3.24 -6.28 3.78
N ASP A 286 -3.93 -5.94 2.69
CA ASP A 286 -5.39 -5.83 2.68
C ASP A 286 -6.03 -7.20 2.95
N ASP A 287 -5.54 -8.27 2.31
CA ASP A 287 -6.02 -9.64 2.55
C ASP A 287 -5.78 -10.07 4.02
N CYS A 288 -4.62 -9.74 4.62
CA CYS A 288 -4.35 -9.98 6.05
C CYS A 288 -5.33 -9.23 6.96
N ARG A 289 -5.66 -7.98 6.62
CA ARG A 289 -6.58 -7.15 7.40
C ARG A 289 -8.00 -7.69 7.34
N ASP A 290 -8.46 -8.08 6.16
CA ASP A 290 -9.79 -8.61 5.93
C ASP A 290 -9.99 -9.94 6.70
N GLN A 291 -8.96 -10.78 6.75
CA GLN A 291 -8.95 -12.04 7.51
C GLN A 291 -8.64 -11.87 9.01
N ARG A 292 -8.19 -10.68 9.44
CA ARG A 292 -7.87 -10.33 10.85
C ARG A 292 -6.83 -11.25 11.51
N VAL A 293 -5.86 -11.71 10.73
CA VAL A 293 -4.79 -12.62 11.17
C VAL A 293 -3.84 -11.98 12.18
N ASP A 294 -3.25 -12.82 13.04
CA ASP A 294 -2.20 -12.43 13.97
C ASP A 294 -0.80 -12.52 13.33
N SER A 295 -0.58 -13.56 12.50
CA SER A 295 0.64 -13.79 11.72
C SER A 295 0.31 -14.01 10.23
N LEU A 296 1.29 -13.75 9.36
CA LEU A 296 1.27 -14.19 7.97
C LEU A 296 1.09 -15.71 7.85
N ALA A 297 1.48 -16.49 8.87
CA ALA A 297 1.28 -17.94 8.89
C ALA A 297 -0.21 -18.34 8.94
N ASP A 298 -1.06 -17.50 9.51
CA ASP A 298 -2.47 -17.81 9.78
C ASP A 298 -3.39 -17.46 8.60
N ILE A 299 -2.83 -16.90 7.52
CA ILE A 299 -3.61 -16.46 6.39
C ILE A 299 -4.14 -17.64 5.58
N ASP A 300 -5.45 -17.63 5.35
CA ASP A 300 -6.09 -18.58 4.44
C ASP A 300 -5.76 -18.19 2.99
N GLN A 301 -4.85 -18.96 2.41
CA GLN A 301 -4.39 -18.81 1.04
C GLN A 301 -5.51 -19.03 0.01
N GLY A 302 -6.50 -19.87 0.31
CA GLY A 302 -7.65 -20.11 -0.57
C GLY A 302 -8.47 -18.84 -0.80
N ASN A 303 -8.51 -17.98 0.22
CA ASN A 303 -9.21 -16.69 0.21
C ASN A 303 -8.29 -15.50 -0.14
N CYS A 304 -7.05 -15.76 -0.58
CA CYS A 304 -6.11 -14.73 -1.00
C CYS A 304 -6.12 -14.50 -2.51
N ARG A 305 -5.81 -13.26 -2.92
CA ARG A 305 -5.55 -12.97 -4.34
C ARG A 305 -4.33 -13.78 -4.78
N ARG A 306 -4.31 -14.22 -6.05
CA ARG A 306 -3.21 -15.03 -6.60
C ARG A 306 -1.83 -14.38 -6.39
N LEU A 307 -1.75 -13.06 -6.55
CA LEU A 307 -0.49 -12.32 -6.38
C LEU A 307 -0.08 -12.20 -4.90
N SER A 308 -1.04 -12.08 -3.98
CA SER A 308 -0.79 -12.09 -2.54
C SER A 308 -0.14 -13.40 -2.11
N ARG A 309 -0.57 -14.54 -2.67
CA ARG A 309 0.04 -15.87 -2.38
C ARG A 309 1.52 -15.95 -2.75
N LEU A 310 1.93 -15.35 -3.87
CA LEU A 310 3.34 -15.35 -4.29
C LEU A 310 4.21 -14.56 -3.31
N LEU A 311 3.74 -13.38 -2.90
CA LEU A 311 4.46 -12.55 -1.92
C LEU A 311 4.49 -13.24 -0.55
N LEU A 312 3.37 -13.81 -0.12
CA LEU A 312 3.25 -14.54 1.12
C LEU A 312 4.31 -15.64 1.21
N PHE A 313 4.45 -16.46 0.17
CA PHE A 313 5.48 -17.50 0.12
C PHE A 313 6.89 -16.93 0.33
N GLY A 314 7.23 -15.85 -0.38
CA GLY A 314 8.53 -15.19 -0.23
C GLY A 314 8.77 -14.62 1.17
N MET A 315 7.75 -13.99 1.77
CA MET A 315 7.83 -13.44 3.13
C MET A 315 7.97 -14.53 4.19
N LEU A 316 7.21 -15.63 4.08
CA LEU A 316 7.28 -16.74 5.02
C LEU A 316 8.62 -17.47 4.97
N ASN A 317 9.24 -17.60 3.78
CA ASN A 317 10.60 -18.12 3.68
C ASN A 317 11.62 -17.23 4.40
N SER A 318 11.50 -15.90 4.26
CA SER A 318 12.36 -14.95 5.01
C SER A 318 12.16 -15.05 6.52
N LEU A 319 10.93 -15.29 6.99
CA LEU A 319 10.63 -15.43 8.41
C LEU A 319 11.11 -16.75 9.00
N ARG A 320 11.08 -17.84 8.22
CA ARG A 320 11.56 -19.16 8.66
C ARG A 320 13.02 -19.09 9.12
N GLN A 321 13.88 -18.37 8.39
CA GLN A 321 15.29 -18.16 8.74
C GLN A 321 15.51 -17.40 10.05
N VAL A 322 14.48 -16.71 10.56
CA VAL A 322 14.55 -16.00 11.83
C VAL A 322 13.89 -16.80 12.93
N TYR A 323 12.77 -17.45 12.63
CA TYR A 323 11.94 -18.13 13.62
C TYR A 323 12.52 -19.45 14.08
N PHE A 324 13.28 -20.14 13.24
CA PHE A 324 13.93 -21.40 13.57
C PHE A 324 15.43 -21.19 13.76
N THR A 325 15.99 -21.85 14.78
CA THR A 325 17.43 -22.05 14.92
C THR A 325 17.87 -23.28 14.12
N ARG A 326 19.19 -23.48 13.99
CA ARG A 326 19.75 -24.68 13.36
C ARG A 326 19.27 -25.98 14.00
N ASP A 327 19.12 -25.98 15.32
CA ASP A 327 18.67 -27.17 16.05
C ASP A 327 17.16 -27.35 15.89
N ASP A 328 16.39 -26.26 15.91
CA ASP A 328 14.94 -26.30 15.65
C ASP A 328 14.62 -26.87 14.26
N THR A 329 15.44 -26.57 13.22
CA THR A 329 15.19 -27.11 11.87
C THR A 329 15.28 -28.64 11.85
N LYS A 330 16.29 -29.21 12.52
CA LYS A 330 16.49 -30.67 12.59
C LYS A 330 15.31 -31.35 13.28
N GLU A 331 14.87 -30.79 14.40
CA GLU A 331 13.72 -31.31 15.15
C GLU A 331 12.41 -31.18 14.34
N ALA A 332 12.28 -30.13 13.53
CA ALA A 332 11.16 -29.91 12.63
C ALA A 332 11.16 -30.73 11.34
N GLY A 333 12.13 -31.62 11.16
CA GLY A 333 12.18 -32.52 10.00
C GLY A 333 12.59 -31.83 8.70
N PHE A 334 13.27 -30.68 8.76
CA PHE A 334 13.82 -30.01 7.59
C PHE A 334 15.21 -29.43 7.84
N ILE A 335 15.93 -29.04 6.79
CA ILE A 335 17.19 -28.29 6.90
C ILE A 335 17.03 -26.96 6.18
N GLU A 336 17.42 -25.88 6.84
CA GLU A 336 17.54 -24.56 6.24
C GLU A 336 19.03 -24.28 5.96
N THR A 337 19.46 -24.49 4.72
CA THR A 337 20.88 -24.45 4.31
C THR A 337 21.49 -23.07 4.44
N ASP A 338 20.67 -22.02 4.39
CA ASP A 338 21.10 -20.63 4.61
C ASP A 338 21.63 -20.41 6.04
N HIS A 339 21.18 -21.17 7.05
CA HIS A 339 21.80 -21.15 8.38
C HIS A 339 23.24 -21.69 8.40
N PHE A 340 23.63 -22.43 7.36
CA PHE A 340 24.96 -23.00 7.19
C PHE A 340 25.79 -22.21 6.17
N GLY A 341 25.27 -21.10 5.64
CA GLY A 341 25.93 -20.32 4.60
C GLY A 341 26.02 -21.02 3.24
N VAL A 342 25.20 -22.06 3.01
CA VAL A 342 25.21 -22.86 1.77
C VAL A 342 23.95 -22.54 0.98
N ARG A 343 24.12 -22.05 -0.26
CA ARG A 343 23.02 -21.80 -1.19
C ARG A 343 23.24 -22.55 -2.48
N PHE A 344 22.35 -23.49 -2.77
CA PHE A 344 22.39 -24.25 -4.02
C PHE A 344 21.82 -23.41 -5.16
N ALA A 345 22.46 -23.43 -6.34
CA ALA A 345 22.10 -22.55 -7.45
C ALA A 345 20.67 -22.74 -8.00
N SER A 346 20.04 -23.89 -7.73
CA SER A 346 18.73 -24.28 -8.29
C SER A 346 17.74 -24.78 -7.24
N CYS A 347 18.07 -24.70 -5.95
CA CYS A 347 17.19 -25.13 -4.86
C CYS A 347 16.94 -23.98 -3.89
N HIS A 348 15.74 -23.96 -3.30
CA HIS A 348 15.49 -23.12 -2.14
C HIS A 348 16.36 -23.62 -0.97
N SER A 349 16.66 -22.72 -0.04
CA SER A 349 17.45 -23.01 1.14
C SER A 349 16.77 -24.02 2.08
N HIS A 350 15.45 -24.17 1.96
CA HIS A 350 14.67 -25.15 2.69
C HIS A 350 14.67 -26.53 1.99
N ILE A 351 15.05 -27.57 2.72
CA ILE A 351 15.02 -28.97 2.30
C ILE A 351 14.18 -29.76 3.30
N ASP A 352 13.00 -30.22 2.87
CA ASP A 352 12.13 -31.09 3.67
C ASP A 352 12.70 -32.51 3.72
N LEU A 353 12.91 -33.03 4.92
CA LEU A 353 13.45 -34.37 5.18
C LEU A 353 12.36 -35.36 5.65
N THR A 354 11.13 -34.89 5.86
CA THR A 354 9.99 -35.72 6.26
C THR A 354 9.79 -36.93 5.32
N PRO A 355 9.88 -36.78 3.97
CA PRO A 355 9.74 -37.92 3.05
C PRO A 355 10.83 -38.99 3.19
N ILE A 356 12.01 -38.63 3.69
CA ILE A 356 13.14 -39.57 3.88
C ILE A 356 12.93 -40.42 5.12
N SER A 357 12.32 -39.85 6.16
CA SER A 357 12.01 -40.56 7.41
C SER A 357 10.97 -41.67 7.20
N GLU A 358 10.02 -41.48 6.29
CA GLU A 358 9.03 -42.50 5.91
C GLU A 358 9.64 -43.67 5.12
N LEU A 359 10.71 -43.41 4.36
CA LEU A 359 11.42 -44.44 3.59
C LEU A 359 12.33 -45.33 4.46
N LEU A 360 12.75 -44.85 5.64
CA LEU A 360 13.60 -45.60 6.58
C LEU A 360 12.81 -46.45 7.59
N GLN A 361 11.47 -46.34 7.59
CA GLN A 361 10.56 -47.15 8.43
C GLN A 361 9.84 -48.25 7.65
N ARG A 362 10.19 -48.46 6.38
CA ARG A 362 9.84 -49.63 5.57
C ARG A 362 11.08 -50.49 5.36
#